data_AF-A0A536ZDB0-F1
#
_entry.id   AF-A0A536ZDB0-F1
#
_cell.length_a   1.000
_cell.length_b   1.000
_cell.length_c   1.000
_cell.angle_alpha   90.00
_cell.angle_beta   90.00
_cell.angle_gamma   90.00
#
_symmetry.space_group_name_H-M   'P 1'
#
loop_
_entity.id
_entity.type
_entity.pdbx_description
1 polymer ?
#
loop_
_entity_poly.entity_id
_entity_poly.type
_entity_poly.pdbx_seq_one_letter_code
_entity_poly.pdbx_strand_id
1 'polypeptide(L)'
;MATYDLEEQEQLAALKAWWNEHGGAIILGATLVLAAVGAWNAWTWYQRSQSAQAAVLYDTLQKAARANDLKTTRETAGAILENFPRSAYAPLAALVSAKVQFQAGDL
;
A
#
# COMPACT_ATOMS: atom_id res chain seq x y z
N MET A 1 13.65 -53.92 -26.45
CA MET A 1 13.41 -53.16 -25.21
C MET A 1 14.51 -52.13 -24.89
N ALA A 2 15.56 -51.96 -25.69
CA ALA A 2 16.66 -51.01 -25.39
C ALA A 2 16.58 -49.64 -26.12
N THR A 3 15.59 -49.44 -27.00
CA THR A 3 15.50 -48.20 -27.80
C THR A 3 14.79 -47.06 -27.07
N TYR A 4 13.84 -47.41 -26.19
CA TYR A 4 13.06 -46.45 -25.42
C TYR A 4 13.93 -45.68 -24.41
N ASP A 5 14.90 -46.37 -23.80
CA ASP A 5 15.83 -45.82 -22.81
C ASP A 5 16.82 -44.81 -23.42
N LEU A 6 17.25 -45.02 -24.68
CA LEU A 6 18.15 -44.10 -25.39
C LEU A 6 17.45 -42.79 -25.78
N GLU A 7 16.24 -42.87 -26.33
CA GLU A 7 15.46 -41.71 -26.73
C GLU A 7 14.98 -40.91 -25.49
N GLU A 8 14.65 -41.59 -24.38
CA GLU A 8 14.38 -40.95 -23.09
C GLU A 8 15.63 -40.27 -22.50
N GLN A 9 16.81 -40.87 -22.61
CA GLN A 9 18.06 -40.24 -22.17
C GLN A 9 18.43 -39.02 -23.00
N GLU A 10 18.22 -39.04 -24.32
CA GLU A 10 18.44 -37.88 -25.18
C GLU A 10 17.48 -36.73 -24.84
N GLN A 11 16.20 -37.04 -24.59
CA GLN A 11 15.21 -36.04 -24.16
C GLN A 11 15.56 -35.43 -22.80
N LEU A 12 15.98 -36.26 -21.83
CA LEU A 12 16.44 -35.79 -20.52
C LEU A 12 17.70 -34.93 -20.64
N ALA A 13 18.63 -35.30 -21.52
CA ALA A 13 19.84 -34.53 -21.77
C ALA A 13 19.52 -33.17 -22.41
N ALA A 14 18.61 -33.12 -23.39
CA ALA A 14 18.15 -31.90 -24.02
C ALA A 14 17.46 -30.96 -23.02
N LEU A 15 16.57 -31.50 -22.18
CA LEU A 15 15.90 -30.72 -21.13
C LEU A 15 16.89 -30.19 -20.09
N LYS A 16 17.87 -31.01 -19.69
CA LYS A 16 18.91 -30.61 -18.74
C LYS A 16 19.84 -29.54 -19.30
N ALA A 17 20.17 -29.62 -20.59
CA ALA A 17 20.92 -28.59 -21.30
C ALA A 17 20.14 -27.26 -21.36
N TRP A 18 18.86 -27.32 -21.76
CA TRP A 18 17.97 -26.16 -21.77
C TRP A 18 17.85 -25.51 -20.38
N TRP A 19 17.72 -26.32 -19.32
CA TRP A 19 17.68 -25.81 -17.95
C TRP A 19 19.01 -25.21 -17.51
N ASN A 20 20.16 -25.79 -17.88
CA ASN A 20 21.46 -25.19 -17.61
C ASN A 20 21.63 -23.83 -18.32
N GLU A 21 21.07 -23.69 -19.52
CA GLU A 21 21.13 -22.46 -20.31
C GLU A 21 20.17 -21.37 -19.79
N HIS A 22 18.94 -21.73 -19.43
CA HIS A 22 17.87 -20.77 -19.09
C HIS A 22 17.47 -20.74 -17.62
N GLY A 23 17.79 -21.77 -16.83
CA GLY A 23 17.36 -21.91 -15.44
C GLY A 23 17.80 -20.73 -14.56
N GLY A 24 18.99 -20.18 -14.80
CA GLY A 24 19.45 -18.97 -14.11
C GLY A 24 18.57 -17.75 -14.40
N ALA A 25 18.20 -17.54 -15.66
CA ALA A 25 17.32 -16.43 -16.07
C ALA A 25 15.89 -16.61 -15.55
N ILE A 26 15.39 -17.84 -15.52
CA ILE A 26 14.07 -18.18 -14.97
C ILE A 26 14.04 -17.90 -13.46
N ILE A 27 15.04 -18.37 -12.72
CA ILE A 27 15.14 -18.14 -11.27
C ILE A 27 15.28 -16.64 -10.98
N LEU A 28 16.09 -15.92 -11.75
CA LEU A 28 16.25 -14.47 -11.60
C LEU A 28 14.92 -13.75 -11.86
N GLY A 29 14.22 -14.10 -12.96
CA GLY A 29 12.92 -13.53 -13.28
C GLY A 29 11.89 -13.80 -12.19
N ALA A 30 11.80 -15.04 -11.71
CA ALA A 30 10.93 -15.42 -10.60
C ALA A 30 11.25 -14.63 -9.32
N THR A 31 12.53 -14.48 -9.01
CA THR A 31 13.00 -13.72 -7.85
C THR A 31 12.60 -12.24 -7.95
N LEU A 32 12.76 -11.62 -9.13
CA LEU A 32 12.35 -10.23 -9.36
C LEU A 32 10.83 -10.04 -9.22
N VAL A 33 10.03 -10.98 -9.75
CA VAL A 33 8.57 -10.94 -9.60
C VAL A 33 8.18 -11.06 -8.12
N LEU A 34 8.77 -11.99 -7.38
CA LEU A 34 8.51 -12.14 -5.95
C LEU A 34 8.92 -10.89 -5.16
N ALA A 35 10.07 -10.29 -5.49
CA ALA A 35 10.52 -9.05 -4.87
C ALA A 35 9.54 -7.88 -5.15
N ALA A 36 9.06 -7.74 -6.40
CA ALA A 36 8.10 -6.71 -6.76
C ALA A 36 6.76 -6.89 -6.04
N VAL A 37 6.24 -8.12 -5.98
CA VAL A 37 5.01 -8.45 -5.24
C VAL A 37 5.19 -8.20 -3.74
N GLY A 38 6.35 -8.56 -3.18
CA GLY A 38 6.69 -8.29 -1.78
C GLY A 38 6.70 -6.80 -1.47
N ALA A 39 7.36 -6.01 -2.31
CA ALA A 39 7.39 -4.55 -2.19
C ALA A 39 5.99 -3.92 -2.27
N TRP A 40 5.16 -4.40 -3.22
CA TRP A 40 3.78 -3.92 -3.36
C TRP A 40 2.92 -4.23 -2.13
N ASN A 41 3.05 -5.45 -1.58
CA ASN A 41 2.33 -5.85 -0.38
C ASN A 41 2.77 -5.02 0.84
N ALA A 42 4.08 -4.81 1.01
CA ALA A 42 4.61 -3.99 2.09
C ALA A 42 4.11 -2.55 2.00
N TRP A 43 4.12 -1.96 0.80
CA TRP A 43 3.59 -0.62 0.56
C TRP A 43 2.09 -0.53 0.87
N THR A 44 1.32 -1.51 0.41
CA THR A 44 -0.13 -1.57 0.65
C THR A 44 -0.44 -1.70 2.15
N TRP A 45 0.32 -2.52 2.87
CA TRP A 45 0.19 -2.66 4.32
C TRP A 45 0.50 -1.34 5.05
N TYR A 46 1.58 -0.66 4.66
CA TYR A 46 1.94 0.65 5.19
C TYR A 46 0.82 1.67 4.97
N GLN A 47 0.27 1.74 3.76
CA GLN A 47 -0.82 2.66 3.43
C GLN A 47 -2.12 2.35 4.18
N ARG A 48 -2.43 1.07 4.42
CA ARG A 48 -3.56 0.64 5.26
C ARG A 48 -3.39 1.05 6.72
N SER A 49 -2.20 0.83 7.30
CA SER A 49 -1.88 1.26 8.67
C SER A 49 -1.99 2.78 8.81
N GLN A 50 -1.47 3.51 7.84
CA GLN A 50 -1.56 4.97 7.80
C GLN A 50 -3.02 5.46 7.74
N SER A 51 -3.87 4.77 6.97
CA SER A 51 -5.30 5.09 6.89
C SER A 51 -6.05 4.77 8.19
N ALA A 52 -5.69 3.70 8.90
CA ALA A 52 -6.30 3.35 10.18
C ALA A 52 -5.96 4.38 11.28
N GLN A 53 -4.71 4.84 11.33
CA GLN A 53 -4.31 5.89 12.27
C GLN A 53 -5.01 7.22 11.97
N ALA A 54 -5.11 7.59 10.69
CA ALA A 54 -5.85 8.77 10.26
C ALA A 54 -7.35 8.70 10.64
N ALA A 55 -7.97 7.51 10.57
CA ALA A 55 -9.38 7.33 10.94
C ALA A 55 -9.64 7.63 12.43
N VAL A 56 -8.73 7.23 13.33
CA VAL A 56 -8.83 7.53 14.76
C VAL A 56 -8.76 9.04 14.99
N LEU A 57 -7.82 9.72 14.34
CA LEU A 57 -7.67 11.16 14.47
C LEU A 57 -8.87 11.91 13.87
N TYR A 58 -9.44 11.38 12.78
CA TYR A 58 -10.66 11.90 12.16
C TYR A 58 -11.91 11.74 13.05
N ASP A 59 -12.01 10.68 13.85
CA ASP A 59 -13.08 10.56 14.85
C ASP A 59 -12.98 11.65 15.93
N THR A 60 -11.77 11.93 16.41
CA THR A 60 -11.51 13.05 17.33
C THR A 60 -11.88 14.39 16.71
N LEU A 61 -11.51 14.61 15.43
CA LEU A 61 -11.89 15.79 14.68
C LEU A 61 -13.41 15.97 14.62
N GLN A 62 -14.15 14.90 14.31
CA GLN A 62 -15.61 14.96 14.23
C GLN A 62 -16.25 15.25 15.59
N LYS A 63 -15.70 14.71 16.69
CA LYS A 63 -16.16 15.01 18.05
C LYS A 63 -15.95 16.47 18.39
N ALA A 64 -14.75 17.02 18.12
CA ALA A 64 -14.45 18.43 18.33
C ALA A 64 -15.35 19.35 17.47
N ALA A 65 -15.57 18.99 16.21
CA ALA A 65 -16.46 19.72 15.31
C ALA A 65 -17.90 19.77 15.83
N ARG A 66 -18.42 18.65 16.36
CA ARG A 66 -19.76 18.60 16.97
C ARG A 66 -19.87 19.38 18.27
N ALA A 67 -18.77 19.48 19.01
CA ALA A 67 -18.67 20.28 20.23
C ALA A 67 -18.48 21.79 19.96
N ASN A 68 -18.40 22.21 18.68
CA ASN A 68 -18.02 23.57 18.27
C ASN A 68 -16.66 24.03 18.84
N ASP A 69 -15.75 23.09 19.10
CA ASP A 69 -14.38 23.41 19.50
C ASP A 69 -13.55 23.74 18.24
N LEU A 70 -13.57 25.01 17.86
CA LEU A 70 -12.88 25.53 16.67
C LEU A 70 -11.38 25.28 16.69
N LYS A 71 -10.76 25.46 17.86
CA LYS A 71 -9.32 25.33 18.04
C LYS A 71 -8.90 23.87 17.84
N THR A 72 -9.53 22.95 18.59
CA THR A 72 -9.21 21.52 18.48
C THR A 72 -9.58 20.97 17.11
N THR A 73 -10.65 21.46 16.48
CA THR A 73 -11.00 21.07 15.11
C THR A 73 -9.90 21.47 14.12
N ARG A 74 -9.38 22.70 14.21
CA ARG A 74 -8.32 23.19 13.31
C ARG A 74 -6.99 22.47 13.55
N GLU A 75 -6.59 22.29 14.80
CA GLU A 75 -5.36 21.57 15.17
C GLU A 75 -5.40 20.11 14.71
N THR A 76 -6.50 19.40 14.98
CA THR A 76 -6.65 18.00 14.59
C THR A 76 -6.71 17.84 13.07
N ALA A 77 -7.38 18.76 12.36
CA ALA A 77 -7.40 18.73 10.90
C ALA A 77 -6.02 19.00 10.30
N GLY A 78 -5.26 19.96 10.83
CA GLY A 78 -3.87 20.22 10.45
C GLY A 78 -2.98 19.01 10.67
N ALA A 79 -3.11 18.35 11.83
CA ALA A 79 -2.36 17.14 12.14
C ALA A 79 -2.68 15.99 11.16
N ILE A 80 -3.94 15.83 10.73
CA ILE A 80 -4.30 14.83 9.70
C ILE A 80 -3.67 15.18 8.35
N LEU A 81 -3.70 16.45 7.95
CA LEU A 81 -3.13 16.93 6.69
C LEU A 81 -1.60 16.75 6.63
N GLU A 82 -0.89 17.05 7.72
CA GLU A 82 0.56 16.93 7.80
C GLU A 82 1.05 15.49 7.93
N ASN A 83 0.44 14.70 8.83
CA ASN A 83 0.92 13.34 9.12
C ASN A 83 0.35 12.29 8.15
N PHE A 84 -0.82 12.54 7.58
CA PHE A 84 -1.55 11.58 6.74
C PHE A 84 -1.98 12.15 5.38
N PRO A 85 -1.12 12.87 4.62
CA PRO A 85 -1.49 13.56 3.39
C PRO A 85 -1.95 12.61 2.27
N ARG A 86 -1.50 11.35 2.29
CA ARG A 86 -1.89 10.32 1.31
C ARG A 86 -3.12 9.51 1.71
N SER A 87 -3.70 9.79 2.88
CA SER A 87 -4.92 9.13 3.33
C SER A 87 -6.15 9.80 2.72
N ALA A 88 -7.24 9.04 2.56
CA ALA A 88 -8.53 9.60 2.14
C ALA A 88 -9.13 10.59 3.17
N TYR A 89 -8.61 10.60 4.40
CA TYR A 89 -9.09 11.45 5.48
C TYR A 89 -8.52 12.88 5.44
N ALA A 90 -7.38 13.10 4.79
CA ALA A 90 -6.80 14.43 4.62
C ALA A 90 -7.76 15.46 3.97
N PRO A 91 -8.34 15.19 2.78
CA PRO A 91 -9.29 16.13 2.17
C PRO A 91 -10.59 16.26 2.99
N LEU A 92 -11.05 15.17 3.63
CA LEU A 92 -12.24 15.22 4.50
C LEU A 92 -12.00 16.08 5.75
N ALA A 93 -10.81 15.99 6.34
CA ALA A 93 -10.44 16.78 7.51
C ALA A 93 -10.38 18.28 7.18
N ALA A 94 -9.83 18.63 6.01
CA ALA A 94 -9.83 19.99 5.50
C ALA A 94 -11.26 20.54 5.33
N LEU A 95 -12.16 19.76 4.72
CA LEU A 95 -13.55 20.15 4.53
C LEU A 95 -14.31 20.34 5.85
N VAL A 96 -14.10 19.44 6.82
CA VAL A 96 -14.74 19.54 8.15
C VAL A 96 -14.25 20.80 8.87
N SER A 97 -12.94 21.07 8.85
CA SER A 97 -12.37 22.27 9.44
C SER A 97 -12.90 23.55 8.78
N ALA A 98 -12.97 23.58 7.45
CA ALA A 98 -13.51 24.72 6.71
C ALA A 98 -14.99 24.97 7.02
N LYS A 99 -15.81 23.90 7.10
CA LYS A 99 -17.23 24.00 7.46
C LYS A 99 -17.42 24.60 8.85
N VAL A 100 -16.64 24.13 9.83
CA VAL A 100 -16.74 24.58 11.22
C VAL A 100 -16.30 26.04 11.38
N GLN A 101 -15.25 26.47 10.66
CA GLN A 101 -14.84 27.88 10.62
C GLN A 101 -15.86 28.77 9.92
N PHE A 102 -16.47 28.32 8.82
CA PHE A 102 -17.57 29.03 8.16
C PHE A 102 -18.78 29.21 9.08
N GLN A 103 -19.15 28.17 9.83
CA GLN A 103 -20.25 28.23 10.79
C GLN A 103 -19.96 29.16 11.98
N ALA A 104 -18.69 29.30 12.37
CA ALA A 104 -18.27 30.21 13.41
C ALA A 104 -18.13 31.67 12.96
N GLY A 105 -18.29 31.97 11.67
CA GLY A 105 -18.14 33.32 11.14
C GLY A 105 -16.69 33.81 11.06
N ASP A 106 -15.73 32.89 11.04
CA ASP A 106 -14.28 33.17 10.99
C ASP A 106 -13.75 33.16 9.53
N LEU A 107 -14.60 33.57 8.57
CA LEU A 107 -14.34 33.59 7.13
C LEU A 107 -14.49 35.00 6.55
#